data_AF-A0A1M6S5Z3-F1
#
_entry.id   AF-A0A1M6S5Z3-F1
#
_cell.length_a   1.000
_cell.length_b   1.000
_cell.length_c   1.000
_cell.angle_alpha   90.00
_cell.angle_beta   90.00
_cell.angle_gamma   90.00
#
_symmetry.space_group_name_H-M   'P 1'
#
loop_
_entity.id
_entity.type
_entity.pdbx_description
1 polymer ?
#
loop_
_entity_poly.entity_id
_entity_poly.type
_entity_poly.pdbx_seq_one_letter_code
_entity_poly.pdbx_strand_id
1 'polypeptide(L)'
;MSETGNTPSGVKQKGFFSKLASGDFGLAKTYWLYGVLVGLIVNAVTRAIPSVGILAVVLAVTIVYQALALLGIWRAADRYQGRKVWAILAKIATVLGWLGVLTSAWVLVEILAYL
;
A
#
# COMPACT_ATOMS: atom_id res chain seq x y z
N MET A 1 -15.04 -11.43 49.92
CA MET A 1 -15.57 -11.51 48.54
C MET A 1 -15.37 -10.14 47.90
N SER A 2 -14.21 -9.90 47.29
CA SER A 2 -13.88 -8.65 46.60
C SER A 2 -13.70 -8.97 45.14
N GLU A 3 -14.56 -8.40 44.30
CA GLU A 3 -14.58 -8.57 42.85
C GLU A 3 -13.21 -8.17 42.27
N THR A 4 -12.48 -9.15 41.75
CA THR A 4 -11.27 -8.90 40.97
C THR A 4 -11.68 -8.34 39.62
N GLY A 5 -11.35 -7.08 39.38
CA GLY A 5 -11.63 -6.36 38.14
C GLY A 5 -11.18 -7.15 36.92
N ASN A 6 -12.16 -7.51 36.08
CA ASN A 6 -11.94 -8.08 34.76
C ASN A 6 -11.51 -6.95 33.82
N THR A 7 -10.21 -6.64 33.78
CA THR A 7 -9.64 -5.80 32.71
C THR A 7 -9.73 -6.58 31.40
N PRO A 8 -10.40 -6.05 30.35
CA PRO A 8 -10.47 -6.73 29.06
C PRO A 8 -9.05 -6.90 28.50
N SER A 9 -8.65 -8.15 28.37
CA SER A 9 -7.40 -8.60 27.79
C SER A 9 -7.08 -7.92 26.44
N GLY A 10 -6.00 -7.13 26.44
CA GLY A 10 -5.02 -7.01 25.36
C GLY A 10 -5.51 -6.85 23.92
N VAL A 11 -5.98 -5.66 23.53
CA VAL A 11 -6.06 -5.31 22.11
C VAL A 11 -4.64 -5.10 21.58
N LYS A 12 -4.08 -6.12 20.91
CA LYS A 12 -2.77 -6.04 20.25
C LYS A 12 -2.80 -4.92 19.20
N GLN A 13 -2.07 -3.83 19.44
CA GLN A 13 -2.06 -2.69 18.54
C GLN A 13 -1.46 -3.10 17.19
N LYS A 14 -2.26 -3.03 16.11
CA LYS A 14 -1.77 -3.32 14.76
C LYS A 14 -0.72 -2.29 14.33
N GLY A 15 0.41 -2.77 13.81
CA GLY A 15 1.46 -1.91 13.22
C GLY A 15 0.98 -1.18 11.95
N PHE A 16 1.73 -0.16 11.53
CA PHE A 16 1.36 0.71 10.41
C PHE A 16 1.07 -0.06 9.11
N PHE A 17 2.01 -0.90 8.66
CA PHE A 17 1.84 -1.69 7.42
C PHE A 17 0.67 -2.69 7.51
N SER A 18 0.40 -3.24 8.69
CA SER A 18 -0.75 -4.10 8.91
C SER A 18 -2.06 -3.33 8.77
N LYS A 19 -2.15 -2.13 9.39
CA LYS A 19 -3.31 -1.23 9.23
C LYS A 19 -3.50 -0.76 7.78
N LEU A 20 -2.39 -0.50 7.07
CA LEU A 20 -2.41 -0.13 5.66
C LEU A 20 -2.98 -1.27 4.82
N ALA A 21 -2.38 -2.46 4.90
CA ALA A 21 -2.78 -3.62 4.11
C ALA A 21 -4.16 -4.17 4.47
N SER A 22 -4.65 -3.94 5.69
CA SER A 22 -6.03 -4.25 6.04
C SER A 22 -7.03 -3.18 5.58
N GLY A 23 -6.57 -1.98 5.23
CA GLY A 23 -7.43 -0.86 4.83
C GLY A 23 -8.10 -0.15 6.01
N ASP A 24 -7.52 -0.24 7.21
CA ASP A 24 -8.12 0.29 8.45
C ASP A 24 -8.05 1.84 8.53
N PHE A 25 -7.29 2.48 7.64
CA PHE A 25 -7.26 3.94 7.52
C PHE A 25 -8.46 4.54 6.77
N GLY A 26 -9.31 3.69 6.18
CA GLY A 26 -10.45 4.09 5.36
C GLY A 26 -10.07 4.43 3.92
N LEU A 27 -11.07 4.44 3.03
CA LEU A 27 -10.85 4.51 1.58
C LEU A 27 -10.11 5.77 1.15
N ALA A 28 -10.56 6.95 1.59
CA ALA A 28 -9.98 8.23 1.15
C ALA A 28 -8.50 8.37 1.53
N LYS A 29 -8.14 8.07 2.78
CA LYS A 29 -6.73 8.13 3.24
C LYS A 29 -5.89 7.05 2.56
N THR A 30 -6.40 5.82 2.49
CA THR A 30 -5.65 4.71 1.87
C THR A 30 -5.37 4.97 0.39
N TYR A 31 -6.32 5.54 -0.34
CA TYR A 31 -6.13 5.89 -1.75
C TYR A 31 -5.29 7.16 -1.95
N TRP A 32 -5.73 8.31 -1.44
CA TRP A 32 -5.10 9.59 -1.75
C TRP A 32 -3.76 9.79 -1.05
N LEU A 33 -3.67 9.44 0.23
CA LEU A 33 -2.44 9.64 0.98
C LEU A 33 -1.45 8.52 0.68
N TYR A 34 -1.84 7.27 0.89
CA TYR A 34 -0.89 6.15 0.82
C TYR A 34 -0.69 5.60 -0.60
N GLY A 35 -1.69 5.72 -1.48
CA GLY A 35 -1.55 5.37 -2.89
C GLY A 35 -0.94 6.52 -3.70
N VAL A 36 -1.67 7.63 -3.82
CA VAL A 36 -1.31 8.74 -4.72
C VAL A 36 -0.11 9.54 -4.20
N LEU A 37 -0.17 10.10 -2.98
CA LEU A 37 0.91 10.98 -2.50
C LEU A 37 2.24 10.23 -2.38
N VAL A 38 2.24 9.02 -1.81
CA VAL A 38 3.47 8.22 -1.74
C VAL A 38 3.97 7.84 -3.14
N GLY A 39 3.07 7.49 -4.06
CA GLY A 39 3.44 7.24 -5.46
C GLY A 39 4.12 8.44 -6.14
N LEU A 40 3.63 9.66 -5.88
CA LEU A 40 4.25 10.89 -6.37
C LEU A 40 5.65 11.12 -5.78
N ILE A 41 5.81 10.89 -4.48
CA ILE A 41 7.11 11.00 -3.80
C ILE A 41 8.09 10.00 -4.39
N VAL A 42 7.69 8.73 -4.53
CA VAL A 42 8.54 7.69 -5.13
C VAL A 42 8.92 8.07 -6.56
N ASN A 43 7.97 8.55 -7.38
CA ASN A 43 8.26 8.98 -8.75
C ASN A 43 9.25 10.15 -8.82
N ALA A 44 9.17 11.10 -7.89
CA ALA A 44 10.13 12.21 -7.84
C ALA A 44 11.52 11.72 -7.41
N VAL A 45 11.58 10.86 -6.38
CA VAL A 45 12.83 10.31 -5.86
C VAL A 45 13.54 9.45 -6.90
N THR A 46 12.83 8.58 -7.63
CA THR A 46 13.46 7.68 -8.61
C THR A 46 14.14 8.42 -9.75
N ARG A 47 13.63 9.59 -10.16
CA ARG A 47 14.27 10.44 -11.19
C ARG A 47 15.61 11.03 -10.75
N ALA A 48 15.84 11.13 -9.44
CA ALA A 48 17.05 11.71 -8.87
C ALA A 48 18.15 10.66 -8.56
N ILE A 49 17.89 9.36 -8.81
CA ILE A 49 18.83 8.28 -8.53
C ILE A 49 19.66 7.97 -9.77
N PRO A 50 20.98 8.27 -9.80
CA PRO A 50 21.83 7.97 -10.94
C PRO A 50 22.34 6.52 -10.95
N SER A 51 22.32 5.83 -9.80
CA SER A 51 22.87 4.48 -9.66
C SER A 51 21.83 3.42 -9.93
N VAL A 52 22.11 2.53 -10.89
CA VAL A 52 21.25 1.40 -11.25
C VAL A 52 21.06 0.43 -10.08
N GLY A 53 22.12 0.17 -9.29
CA GLY A 53 22.01 -0.70 -8.11
C GLY A 53 21.09 -0.12 -7.02
N ILE A 54 21.20 1.19 -6.74
CA ILE A 54 20.30 1.87 -5.80
C ILE A 54 18.87 1.88 -6.34
N LEU A 55 18.70 2.10 -7.64
CA LEU A 55 17.39 2.08 -8.30
C LEU A 55 16.72 0.71 -8.15
N ALA A 56 17.46 -0.39 -8.30
CA ALA A 56 16.94 -1.75 -8.10
C ALA A 56 16.40 -1.97 -6.68
N VAL A 57 17.16 -1.53 -5.66
CA VAL A 57 16.73 -1.63 -4.25
C VAL A 57 15.47 -0.81 -3.99
N VAL A 58 15.43 0.44 -4.48
CA VAL A 58 14.26 1.31 -4.33
C VAL A 58 13.03 0.73 -5.03
N LEU A 59 13.21 0.17 -6.22
CA LEU A 59 12.14 -0.46 -6.98
C LEU A 59 11.58 -1.70 -6.25
N ALA A 60 12.45 -2.55 -5.70
CA ALA A 60 12.04 -3.71 -4.91
C ALA A 60 11.20 -3.32 -3.68
N VAL A 61 11.64 -2.31 -2.93
CA VAL A 61 10.88 -1.79 -1.77
C VAL A 61 9.54 -1.18 -2.22
N THR A 62 9.54 -0.46 -3.34
CA THR A 62 8.33 0.16 -3.92
C THR A 62 7.30 -0.90 -4.29
N ILE A 63 7.70 -2.00 -4.93
CA ILE A 63 6.80 -3.10 -5.30
C ILE A 63 6.10 -3.67 -4.07
N VAL A 64 6.86 -3.96 -3.00
CA VAL A 64 6.29 -4.49 -1.74
C VAL A 64 5.30 -3.50 -1.13
N TYR A 65 5.70 -2.22 -1.03
CA TYR A 65 4.82 -1.19 -0.48
C TYR A 65 3.54 -1.03 -1.32
N GLN A 66 3.66 -0.98 -2.64
CA GLN A 66 2.53 -0.80 -3.55
C GLN A 66 1.57 -1.97 -3.47
N ALA A 67 2.05 -3.20 -3.37
CA ALA A 67 1.21 -4.38 -3.13
C ALA A 67 0.40 -4.25 -1.83
N LEU A 68 1.03 -3.83 -0.73
CA LEU A 68 0.34 -3.60 0.55
C LEU A 68 -0.71 -2.49 0.44
N ALA A 69 -0.37 -1.38 -0.22
CA ALA A 69 -1.29 -0.27 -0.44
C ALA A 69 -2.51 -0.70 -1.28
N LEU A 70 -2.29 -1.44 -2.38
CA LEU A 70 -3.35 -1.94 -3.25
C LEU A 70 -4.31 -2.90 -2.51
N LEU A 71 -3.77 -3.83 -1.71
CA LEU A 71 -4.59 -4.68 -0.84
C LEU A 71 -5.41 -3.85 0.16
N GLY A 72 -4.79 -2.81 0.73
CA GLY A 72 -5.43 -1.86 1.61
C GLY A 72 -6.59 -1.12 0.95
N ILE A 73 -6.37 -0.58 -0.26
CA ILE A 73 -7.39 0.16 -1.03
C ILE A 73 -8.56 -0.77 -1.34
N TRP A 74 -8.30 -1.99 -1.83
CA TRP A 74 -9.35 -2.96 -2.14
C TRP A 74 -10.22 -3.28 -0.92
N ARG A 75 -9.59 -3.64 0.20
CA ARG A 75 -10.29 -3.97 1.46
C ARG A 75 -11.00 -2.76 2.08
N ALA A 76 -10.45 -1.55 1.91
CA ALA A 76 -11.11 -0.32 2.32
C ALA A 76 -12.33 -0.02 1.45
N ALA A 77 -12.25 -0.30 0.15
CA ALA A 77 -13.36 -0.14 -0.80
C ALA A 77 -14.51 -1.12 -0.49
N ASP A 78 -14.20 -2.38 -0.14
CA ASP A 78 -15.20 -3.38 0.25
C ASP A 78 -16.01 -2.97 1.48
N ARG A 79 -15.39 -2.26 2.42
CA ARG A 79 -16.01 -1.82 3.68
C ARG A 79 -16.56 -0.39 3.61
N TYR A 80 -16.49 0.26 2.45
CA TYR A 80 -16.85 1.67 2.31
C TYR A 80 -18.37 1.87 2.34
N GLN A 81 -18.85 2.59 3.36
CA GLN A 81 -20.28 2.87 3.57
C GLN A 81 -20.77 4.14 2.86
N GLY A 82 -19.88 4.89 2.19
CA GLY A 82 -20.23 6.13 1.49
C GLY A 82 -20.83 5.87 0.09
N ARG A 83 -20.77 6.89 -0.77
CA ARG A 83 -21.23 6.78 -2.17
C ARG A 83 -20.48 5.67 -2.91
N LYS A 84 -21.21 4.67 -3.41
CA LYS A 84 -20.68 3.47 -4.09
C LYS A 84 -19.73 3.79 -5.25
N VAL A 85 -19.93 4.93 -5.93
CA VAL A 85 -19.06 5.40 -7.02
C VAL A 85 -17.59 5.44 -6.60
N TRP A 86 -17.29 5.92 -5.39
CA TRP A 86 -15.89 5.98 -4.89
C TRP A 86 -15.29 4.61 -4.66
N ALA A 87 -16.07 3.65 -4.14
CA ALA A 87 -15.60 2.28 -3.95
C ALA A 87 -15.31 1.61 -5.29
N ILE A 88 -16.18 1.82 -6.31
CA ILE A 88 -15.98 1.27 -7.66
C ILE A 88 -14.73 1.87 -8.30
N LEU A 89 -14.57 3.20 -8.26
CA LEU A 89 -13.38 3.88 -8.79
C LEU A 89 -12.09 3.38 -8.11
N ALA A 90 -12.11 3.22 -6.78
CA ALA A 90 -10.96 2.70 -6.04
C ALA A 90 -10.61 1.27 -6.45
N LYS A 91 -11.60 0.40 -6.70
CA LYS A 91 -11.36 -0.96 -7.19
C LYS A 91 -10.78 -0.97 -8.60
N ILE A 92 -11.32 -0.16 -9.51
CA ILE A 92 -10.77 -0.01 -10.87
C ILE A 92 -9.32 0.47 -10.80
N ALA A 93 -9.05 1.51 -10.01
CA ALA A 93 -7.69 2.01 -9.81
C ALA A 93 -6.76 0.95 -9.20
N THR A 94 -7.28 0.08 -8.32
CA THR A 94 -6.50 -1.02 -7.75
C THR A 94 -6.12 -2.07 -8.80
N VAL A 95 -7.05 -2.42 -9.71
CA VAL A 95 -6.75 -3.34 -10.82
C VAL A 95 -5.67 -2.76 -11.73
N LEU A 96 -5.79 -1.48 -12.11
CA LEU A 96 -4.76 -0.79 -12.90
C LEU A 96 -3.42 -0.73 -12.15
N GLY A 97 -3.46 -0.51 -10.84
CA GLY A 97 -2.28 -0.50 -9.99
C GLY A 97 -1.55 -1.85 -9.98
N TRP A 98 -2.26 -2.97 -9.97
CA TRP A 98 -1.65 -4.30 -10.06
C TRP A 98 -0.96 -4.54 -11.39
N LEU A 99 -1.52 -4.05 -12.50
CA LEU A 99 -0.81 -4.08 -13.79
C LEU A 99 0.51 -3.30 -13.71
N GLY A 100 0.51 -2.14 -13.04
CA GLY A 100 1.72 -1.36 -12.77
C GLY A 100 2.74 -2.08 -11.88
N VAL A 101 2.29 -2.89 -10.92
CA VAL A 101 3.17 -3.73 -10.11
C VAL A 101 3.83 -4.82 -10.96
N LEU A 102 3.07 -5.45 -11.85
CA LEU A 102 3.61 -6.47 -12.76
C LEU A 102 4.66 -5.90 -13.72
N THR A 103 4.39 -4.71 -14.30
CA THR A 103 5.39 -4.05 -15.16
C THR A 103 6.63 -3.65 -14.36
N SER A 104 6.47 -3.16 -13.13
CA SER A 104 7.62 -2.80 -12.27
C SER A 104 8.44 -4.03 -11.87
N ALA A 105 7.80 -5.16 -11.61
CA ALA A 105 8.47 -6.42 -11.29
C ALA A 105 9.26 -6.95 -12.50
N TRP A 106 8.69 -6.85 -13.70
CA TRP A 106 9.39 -7.19 -14.94
C TRP A 106 10.66 -6.34 -15.13
N VAL A 107 10.52 -5.01 -15.00
CA VAL A 107 11.66 -4.08 -15.09
C VAL A 107 12.72 -4.38 -14.03
N LEU A 108 12.32 -4.74 -12.81
CA LEU A 108 13.27 -5.13 -11.76
C LEU A 108 14.08 -6.35 -12.16
N VAL A 109 13.45 -7.38 -12.74
CA VAL A 109 14.13 -8.58 -13.23
C VAL A 109 15.12 -8.23 -14.34
N GLU A 110 14.74 -7.37 -15.27
CA GLU A 110 15.65 -6.89 -16.32
C GLU A 110 16.86 -6.17 -15.72
N ILE A 111 16.64 -5.20 -14.81
CA ILE A 111 17.73 -4.46 -14.16
C ILE A 111 18.68 -5.41 -13.44
N LEU A 112 18.16 -6.41 -12.71
CA LEU A 112 18.98 -7.39 -12.02
C LEU A 112 19.79 -8.28 -12.97
N ALA A 113 19.30 -8.53 -14.19
CA ALA A 113 20.04 -9.28 -15.20
C ALA A 113 21.21 -8.50 -15.82
N TYR A 114 21.22 -7.16 -15.68
CA TYR A 114 22.29 -6.28 -16.16
C TYR A 114 23.33 -5.91 -15.09
N LEU A 115 23.11 -6.29 -13.82
CA LEU A 115 24.03 -6.06 -12.70
C LEU A 115 24.98 -7.24 -12.50
#